data_AF-A0A843F657-F1
#
_entry.id   AF-A0A843F657-F1
#
_cell.length_a   1.000
_cell.length_b   1.000
_cell.length_c   1.000
_cell.angle_alpha   90.00
_cell.angle_beta   90.00
_cell.angle_gamma   90.00
#
_symmetry.space_group_name_H-M   'P 1'
#
loop_
_entity.id
_entity.type
_entity.pdbx_description
1 polymer ?
#
loop_
_entity_poly.entity_id
_entity_poly.type
_entity_poly.pdbx_seq_one_letter_code
_entity_poly.pdbx_strand_id
1 'polypeptide(L)'
;MSPQAGHIEVVHGSMRISVPRDLFSGSEATIVPEKAVAFSELIRGRYPWISENSVEVLLRNARKVMQSTLEEESHGMCVAKDLESKGDLKGAIRQMTRWAEKEPNNVEIWYYLGQLYFKAGMQDEGHKAMNRGRSLI
;
A
#
# COMPACT_ATOMS: atom_id res chain seq x y z
N MET A 1 19.57 5.67 1.06
CA MET A 1 19.50 5.25 2.48
C MET A 1 18.38 4.24 2.57
N SER A 2 18.70 2.95 2.67
CA SER A 2 17.69 1.91 2.81
C SER A 2 16.95 2.14 4.13
N PRO A 3 15.61 2.12 4.17
CA PRO A 3 14.91 2.07 5.45
C PRO A 3 15.43 0.85 6.20
N GLN A 4 15.73 1.00 7.49
CA GLN A 4 15.99 -0.13 8.37
C GLN A 4 14.85 -1.13 8.14
N ALA A 5 15.14 -2.32 7.63
CA ALA A 5 14.20 -3.20 6.92
C ALA A 5 12.91 -3.60 7.68
N GLY A 6 12.75 -3.20 8.94
CA GLY A 6 11.56 -3.40 9.76
C GLY A 6 10.80 -2.13 10.18
N HIS A 7 11.16 -0.92 9.73
CA HIS A 7 10.52 0.33 10.19
C HIS A 7 10.19 1.30 9.04
N ILE A 8 9.19 2.14 9.28
CA ILE A 8 8.88 3.35 8.49
C ILE A 8 9.14 4.59 9.33
N GLU A 9 9.51 5.70 8.68
CA GLU A 9 9.65 6.99 9.34
C GLU A 9 8.36 7.80 9.22
N VAL A 10 7.86 8.32 10.34
CA VAL A 10 6.62 9.10 10.39
C VAL A 10 6.87 10.42 11.09
N VAL A 11 6.49 11.51 10.45
CA VAL A 11 6.55 12.85 11.04
C VAL A 11 5.29 13.11 11.87
N HIS A 12 5.48 13.55 13.11
CA HIS A 12 4.40 13.96 14.01
C HIS A 12 4.80 15.22 14.78
N GLY A 13 4.19 16.35 14.42
CA GLY A 13 4.65 17.66 14.90
C GLY A 13 6.09 17.92 14.44
N SER A 14 6.98 18.23 15.39
CA SER A 14 8.42 18.38 15.15
C SER A 14 9.20 17.06 15.27
N MET A 15 8.54 15.95 15.59
CA MET A 15 9.19 14.66 15.82
C MET A 15 9.23 13.80 14.55
N ARG A 16 10.32 13.04 14.41
CA ARG A 16 10.43 11.90 13.49
C ARG A 16 10.42 10.63 14.31
N ILE A 17 9.39 9.82 14.12
CA ILE A 17 9.16 8.60 14.88
C ILE A 17 9.41 7.40 13.97
N SER A 18 10.27 6.50 14.43
CA SER A 18 10.48 5.20 13.80
C SER A 18 9.34 4.28 14.23
N VAL A 19 8.49 3.88 13.28
CA VAL A 19 7.32 3.03 13.52
C VAL A 19 7.61 1.63 12.97
N PRO A 20 7.50 0.56 13.78
CA PRO A 20 7.67 -0.81 13.31
C PRO A 20 6.66 -1.17 12.22
N ARG A 21 7.13 -1.81 11.14
CA ARG A 21 6.27 -2.27 10.03
C ARG A 21 5.32 -3.38 10.44
N ASP A 22 5.73 -4.17 11.43
CA ASP A 22 4.96 -5.30 11.93
C ASP A 22 3.74 -4.87 12.77
N LEU A 23 3.61 -3.57 13.08
CA LEU A 23 2.41 -2.91 13.60
C LEU A 23 1.23 -3.01 12.62
N PHE A 24 1.50 -3.26 11.34
CA PHE A 24 0.53 -3.31 10.27
C PHE A 24 0.44 -4.71 9.66
N SER A 25 -0.72 -5.01 9.08
CA SER A 25 -1.00 -6.28 8.41
C SER A 25 -1.79 -6.06 7.12
N GLY A 26 -1.56 -6.91 6.14
CA GLY A 26 -2.25 -6.87 4.85
C GLY A 26 -1.90 -5.68 3.96
N SER A 27 -2.48 -5.64 2.77
CA SER A 27 -2.29 -4.59 1.76
C SER A 27 -2.87 -3.23 2.18
N GLU A 28 -3.87 -3.22 3.07
CA GLU A 28 -4.50 -2.00 3.60
C GLU A 28 -3.80 -1.41 4.84
N ALA A 29 -2.65 -1.99 5.22
CA ALA A 29 -1.89 -1.64 6.42
C ALA A 29 -2.80 -1.57 7.66
N THR A 30 -3.59 -2.62 7.89
CA THR A 30 -4.48 -2.71 9.06
C THR A 30 -3.65 -2.77 10.33
N ILE A 31 -3.93 -1.87 11.28
CA ILE A 31 -3.21 -1.78 12.55
C ILE A 31 -3.53 -3.01 13.39
N VAL A 32 -2.48 -3.69 13.87
CA VAL A 32 -2.58 -4.83 14.79
C VAL A 32 -2.80 -4.29 16.21
N PRO A 33 -3.97 -4.55 16.84
CA PRO A 33 -4.35 -3.90 18.11
C PRO A 33 -3.34 -4.11 19.25
N GLU A 34 -2.87 -5.36 19.43
CA GLU A 34 -1.91 -5.71 20.49
C GLU A 34 -0.59 -4.92 20.36
N LYS A 35 -0.10 -4.78 19.13
CA LYS A 35 1.12 -4.01 18.84
C LYS A 35 0.90 -2.52 18.93
N ALA A 36 -0.30 -2.05 18.60
CA ALA A 36 -0.68 -0.65 18.75
C ALA A 36 -0.70 -0.21 20.21
N VAL A 37 -1.22 -1.05 21.11
CA VAL A 37 -1.20 -0.79 22.56
C VAL A 37 0.24 -0.70 23.06
N ALA A 38 1.07 -1.71 22.77
CA ALA A 38 2.48 -1.73 23.18
C ALA A 38 3.27 -0.53 22.64
N PHE A 39 3.06 -0.17 21.37
CA PHE A 39 3.69 0.99 20.76
C PHE A 39 3.22 2.30 21.39
N SER A 40 1.93 2.41 21.73
CA SER A 40 1.35 3.60 22.37
C SER A 40 1.91 3.83 23.77
N GLU A 41 2.09 2.75 24.55
CA GLU A 41 2.76 2.81 25.85
C GLU A 41 4.22 3.26 25.73
N LEU A 42 4.95 2.70 24.77
CA LEU A 42 6.34 3.09 24.49
C LEU A 42 6.45 4.58 24.13
N ILE A 43 5.58 5.07 23.25
CA ILE A 43 5.58 6.47 22.80
C ILE A 43 5.25 7.41 23.96
N ARG A 44 4.23 7.10 24.78
CA ARG A 44 3.87 7.92 25.95
C ARG A 44 4.96 7.90 27.04
N GLY A 45 5.64 6.77 27.23
CA GLY A 45 6.77 6.68 28.15
C GLY A 45 7.98 7.49 27.69
N ARG A 46 8.25 7.52 26.38
CA ARG A 46 9.35 8.31 25.79
C ARG A 46 9.05 9.81 25.69
N TYR A 47 7.79 10.17 25.46
CA TYR A 47 7.34 11.53 25.23
C TYR A 47 6.16 11.87 26.17
N PRO A 48 6.39 12.20 27.46
CA PRO A 48 5.32 12.36 28.46
C PRO A 48 4.28 13.44 28.15
N TRP A 49 4.58 14.37 27.23
CA TRP A 49 3.67 15.42 26.80
C TRP A 49 2.71 15.00 25.68
N ILE A 50 2.87 13.80 25.09
CA ILE A 50 1.99 13.33 24.02
C ILE A 50 0.67 12.80 24.62
N SER A 51 -0.44 13.35 24.15
CA SER A 51 -1.79 12.90 24.56
C SER A 51 -2.19 11.60 23.87
N GLU A 52 -3.18 10.89 24.43
CA GLU A 52 -3.82 9.73 23.78
C GLU A 52 -4.25 10.04 22.34
N ASN A 53 -4.93 11.18 22.15
CA ASN A 53 -5.39 11.64 20.83
C ASN A 53 -4.23 11.92 19.87
N SER A 54 -3.11 12.45 20.37
CA SER A 54 -1.91 12.66 19.56
C SER A 54 -1.29 11.33 19.11
N VAL A 55 -1.32 10.30 19.95
CA VAL A 55 -0.88 8.94 19.58
C VAL A 55 -1.82 8.32 18.54
N GLU A 56 -3.13 8.51 18.67
CA GLU A 56 -4.09 8.06 17.65
C GLU A 56 -3.82 8.71 16.29
N VAL A 57 -3.56 10.03 16.28
CA VAL A 57 -3.18 10.77 15.07
C VAL A 57 -1.86 10.24 14.50
N LEU A 58 -0.87 9.95 15.34
CA LEU A 58 0.39 9.33 14.92
C LEU A 58 0.15 7.98 14.24
N LEU A 59 -0.62 7.08 14.88
CA LEU A 59 -0.94 5.75 14.34
C LEU A 59 -1.68 5.84 13.01
N ARG A 60 -2.64 6.76 12.90
CA ARG A 60 -3.38 7.01 11.65
C ARG A 60 -2.44 7.50 10.53
N ASN A 61 -1.53 8.41 10.84
CA ASN A 61 -0.55 8.90 9.86
C ASN A 61 0.45 7.80 9.47
N ALA A 62 0.90 7.02 10.45
CA ALA A 62 1.78 5.89 10.22
C ALA A 62 1.14 4.85 9.30
N ARG A 63 -0.15 4.56 9.49
CA ARG A 63 -0.91 3.70 8.57
C ARG A 63 -0.88 4.22 7.14
N LYS A 64 -1.10 5.53 6.93
CA LYS A 64 -1.08 6.13 5.58
C LYS A 64 0.29 6.01 4.93
N VAL A 65 1.36 6.28 5.69
CA VAL A 65 2.73 6.10 5.22
C VAL A 65 2.97 4.65 4.84
N MET A 66 2.62 3.69 5.72
CA MET A 66 2.79 2.27 5.46
C MET A 66 2.01 1.81 4.23
N GLN A 67 0.76 2.26 4.09
CA GLN A 67 -0.08 1.93 2.94
C GLN A 67 0.56 2.40 1.64
N SER A 68 1.05 3.65 1.59
CA SER A 68 1.77 4.16 0.42
C SER A 68 3.04 3.37 0.15
N THR A 69 3.81 3.03 1.19
CA THR A 69 5.04 2.23 1.06
C THR A 69 4.75 0.83 0.50
N LEU A 70 3.74 0.13 1.03
CA LEU A 70 3.34 -1.19 0.54
C LEU A 70 2.84 -1.15 -0.89
N GLU A 71 2.06 -0.13 -1.23
CA GLU A 71 1.57 0.06 -2.59
C GLU A 71 2.74 0.29 -3.55
N GLU A 72 3.71 1.11 -3.16
CA GLU A 72 4.91 1.36 -3.96
C GLU A 72 5.80 0.14 -4.15
N GLU A 73 6.10 -0.57 -3.08
CA GLU A 73 6.93 -1.78 -3.12
C GLU A 73 6.29 -2.90 -3.95
N SER A 74 4.96 -2.95 -4.00
CA SER A 74 4.22 -3.96 -4.76
C SER A 74 3.75 -3.48 -6.13
N HIS A 75 4.08 -2.24 -6.53
CA HIS A 75 3.54 -1.62 -7.74
C HIS A 75 2.01 -1.72 -7.83
N GLY A 76 1.33 -1.59 -6.68
CA GLY A 76 -0.12 -1.70 -6.55
C GLY A 76 -0.70 -3.12 -6.66
N MET A 77 0.12 -4.13 -6.94
CA MET A 77 -0.33 -5.51 -7.17
C MET A 77 -1.04 -6.12 -5.97
N CYS A 78 -0.54 -5.87 -4.76
CA CYS A 78 -1.16 -6.41 -3.54
C CYS A 78 -2.57 -5.85 -3.33
N VAL A 79 -2.77 -4.55 -3.60
CA VAL A 79 -4.09 -3.91 -3.52
C VAL A 79 -5.02 -4.42 -4.61
N ALA A 80 -4.54 -4.53 -5.85
CA ALA A 80 -5.35 -4.99 -6.96
C ALA A 80 -5.79 -6.46 -6.81
N LYS A 81 -4.90 -7.35 -6.31
CA LYS A 81 -5.25 -8.75 -5.99
C LYS A 81 -6.27 -8.87 -4.86
N ASP A 82 -6.15 -8.03 -3.84
CA ASP A 82 -7.12 -8.00 -2.74
C ASP A 82 -8.50 -7.54 -3.24
N LEU A 83 -8.57 -6.46 -4.04
CA LEU A 83 -9.80 -6.00 -4.67
C LEU A 83 -10.41 -7.06 -5.59
N GLU A 84 -9.60 -7.72 -6.40
CA GLU A 84 -10.01 -8.83 -7.25
C GLU A 84 -10.62 -9.98 -6.44
N SER A 85 -9.96 -10.38 -5.33
CA SER A 85 -10.44 -11.45 -4.46
C SER A 85 -11.77 -11.11 -3.79
N LYS A 86 -12.03 -9.82 -3.53
CA LYS A 86 -13.29 -9.28 -3.02
C LYS A 86 -14.36 -9.13 -4.10
N GLY A 87 -14.06 -9.47 -5.36
CA GLY A 87 -14.96 -9.32 -6.50
C GLY A 87 -15.06 -7.90 -7.06
N ASP A 88 -14.30 -6.94 -6.52
CA ASP A 88 -14.23 -5.56 -7.03
C ASP A 88 -13.26 -5.46 -8.22
N LEU A 89 -13.64 -6.08 -9.34
CA LEU A 89 -12.87 -6.01 -10.58
C LEU A 89 -12.70 -4.57 -11.08
N LYS A 90 -13.70 -3.70 -10.87
CA LYS A 90 -13.61 -2.27 -11.24
C LYS A 90 -12.55 -1.55 -10.42
N GLY A 91 -12.48 -1.81 -9.12
CA GLY A 91 -11.44 -1.33 -8.23
C GLY A 91 -10.06 -1.81 -8.64
N ALA A 92 -9.91 -3.11 -8.89
CA ALA A 92 -8.65 -3.71 -9.31
C ALA A 92 -8.14 -3.12 -10.63
N ILE A 93 -9.02 -2.96 -11.64
CA ILE A 93 -8.68 -2.32 -12.91
C ILE A 93 -8.23 -0.88 -12.68
N ARG A 94 -9.01 -0.07 -11.94
CA ARG A 94 -8.66 1.32 -11.63
C ARG A 94 -7.30 1.44 -10.96
N GLN A 95 -7.00 0.52 -10.03
CA GLN A 95 -5.72 0.45 -9.33
C GLN A 95 -4.57 0.19 -10.32
N MET A 96 -4.71 -0.84 -11.16
CA MET A 96 -3.66 -1.19 -12.12
C MET A 96 -3.51 -0.17 -13.25
N THR A 97 -4.58 0.52 -13.65
CA THR A 97 -4.49 1.63 -14.62
C THR A 97 -3.62 2.77 -14.09
N ARG A 98 -3.78 3.17 -12.83
CA ARG A 98 -2.93 4.20 -12.20
C ARG A 98 -1.45 3.80 -12.20
N TRP A 99 -1.18 2.52 -11.92
CA TRP A 99 0.17 1.99 -11.95
C TRP A 99 0.73 1.88 -13.36
N ALA A 100 -0.09 1.57 -14.36
CA ALA A 100 0.30 1.59 -15.76
C ALA A 100 0.64 3.02 -16.27
N GLU A 101 -0.01 4.05 -15.71
CA GLU A 101 0.34 5.45 -15.97
C GLU A 101 1.64 5.86 -15.27
N LYS A 102 1.85 5.43 -14.02
CA LYS A 102 3.07 5.71 -13.24
C LYS A 102 4.29 4.98 -13.80
N GLU A 103 4.11 3.76 -14.27
CA GLU A 103 5.16 2.86 -14.75
C GLU A 103 4.81 2.26 -16.11
N PRO A 104 4.81 3.08 -17.18
CA PRO A 104 4.32 2.67 -18.49
C PRO A 104 5.15 1.58 -19.18
N ASN A 105 6.34 1.28 -18.65
CA ASN A 105 7.27 0.27 -19.18
C ASN A 105 7.32 -1.00 -18.32
N ASN A 106 6.50 -1.11 -17.27
CA ASN A 106 6.45 -2.28 -16.42
C ASN A 106 5.55 -3.36 -17.07
N VAL A 107 6.18 -4.43 -17.55
CA VAL A 107 5.52 -5.55 -18.24
C VAL A 107 4.47 -6.23 -17.37
N GLU A 108 4.77 -6.41 -16.08
CA GLU A 108 3.91 -7.15 -15.14
C GLU A 108 2.57 -6.42 -14.94
N ILE A 109 2.61 -5.10 -14.82
CA ILE A 109 1.42 -4.24 -14.70
C ILE A 109 0.49 -4.44 -15.91
N TRP A 110 1.03 -4.40 -17.13
CA TRP A 110 0.23 -4.54 -18.35
C TRP A 110 -0.39 -5.92 -18.50
N TYR A 111 0.35 -6.98 -18.16
CA TYR A 111 -0.20 -8.33 -18.19
C TYR A 111 -1.30 -8.53 -17.16
N TYR A 112 -1.10 -8.05 -15.93
CA TYR A 112 -2.12 -8.19 -14.90
C TYR A 112 -3.37 -7.33 -15.22
N LEU A 113 -3.18 -6.11 -15.73
CA LEU A 113 -4.29 -5.28 -16.22
C LEU A 113 -5.08 -5.98 -17.34
N GLY A 114 -4.40 -6.65 -18.28
CA GLY A 114 -5.05 -7.46 -19.31
C GLY A 114 -5.87 -8.63 -18.76
N GLN A 115 -5.35 -9.32 -17.74
CA GLN A 115 -6.09 -10.40 -17.07
C GLN A 115 -7.35 -9.87 -16.37
N LEU A 116 -7.25 -8.73 -15.68
CA LEU A 116 -8.39 -8.09 -15.02
C LEU A 116 -9.46 -7.68 -16.03
N TYR A 117 -9.08 -7.11 -17.18
CA TYR A 117 -10.02 -6.79 -18.25
C TYR A 117 -10.74 -8.03 -18.79
N PHE A 118 -10.03 -9.13 -19.04
CA PHE A 118 -10.67 -10.38 -19.47
C PHE A 118 -11.66 -10.91 -18.43
N LYS A 119 -11.29 -10.89 -17.14
CA LYS A 119 -12.20 -11.28 -16.04
C LYS A 119 -13.43 -10.38 -15.95
N ALA A 120 -13.31 -9.11 -16.30
CA ALA A 120 -14.42 -8.16 -16.37
C ALA A 120 -15.24 -8.25 -17.67
N GLY A 121 -14.91 -9.16 -18.59
CA GLY A 121 -15.58 -9.31 -19.89
C GLY A 121 -15.18 -8.26 -20.94
N MET A 122 -14.16 -7.45 -20.64
CA MET A 122 -13.65 -6.37 -21.48
C MET A 122 -12.56 -6.90 -22.44
N GLN A 123 -12.99 -7.68 -23.45
CA GLN A 123 -12.07 -8.42 -24.33
C GLN A 123 -11.11 -7.51 -25.10
N ASP A 124 -11.61 -6.41 -25.67
CA ASP A 124 -10.79 -5.49 -26.47
C ASP A 124 -9.70 -4.81 -25.64
N GLU A 125 -10.05 -4.33 -24.45
CA GLU A 125 -9.11 -3.73 -23.50
C GLU A 125 -8.08 -4.76 -23.00
N GLY A 126 -8.52 -5.99 -22.75
CA GLY A 126 -7.64 -7.10 -22.38
C GLY A 126 -6.58 -7.35 -23.45
N HIS A 127 -6.98 -7.45 -24.72
CA HIS A 127 -6.05 -7.61 -25.84
C HIS A 127 -5.11 -6.42 -26.00
N LYS A 128 -5.61 -5.18 -25.86
CA LYS A 128 -4.78 -3.97 -25.91
C LYS A 128 -3.70 -3.98 -24.82
N ALA A 129 -4.07 -4.31 -23.57
CA ALA A 129 -3.14 -4.39 -22.46
C ALA A 129 -2.09 -5.50 -22.65
N MET A 130 -2.50 -6.68 -23.13
CA MET A 130 -1.58 -7.78 -23.45
C MET A 130 -0.58 -7.42 -24.55
N ASN A 131 -1.05 -6.74 -25.61
CA ASN A 131 -0.18 -6.26 -26.68
C ASN A 131 0.81 -5.21 -26.18
N ARG A 132 0.37 -4.30 -25.30
CA ARG A 132 1.24 -3.33 -24.67
C ARG A 132 2.34 -4.02 -23.85
N GLY A 133 1.99 -4.96 -22.97
CA GLY A 133 2.97 -5.75 -22.21
C GLY A 133 3.97 -6.48 -23.11
N ARG A 134 3.49 -7.09 -24.21
CA ARG A 134 4.37 -7.78 -25.19
C ARG A 134 5.35 -6.85 -25.89
N SER A 135 4.96 -5.61 -26.18
CA SER A 135 5.85 -4.63 -26.85
C SER A 135 7.01 -4.12 -25.99
N LEU A 136 7.05 -4.50 -24.71
CA LEU A 136 8.03 -4.05 -23.73
C LEU A 136 9.09 -5.12 -23.40
N ILE A 137 8.99 -6.30 -24.02
CA ILE A 137 9.95 -7.42 -23.95
C ILE A 137 10.74 -7.45 -25.25
#